data_AF-A0A7M1AWD7-F1
#
_entry.id   AF-A0A7M1AWD7-F1
#
_cell.length_a   1.000
_cell.length_b   1.000
_cell.length_c   1.000
_cell.angle_alpha   90.00
_cell.angle_beta   90.00
_cell.angle_gamma   90.00
#
_symmetry.space_group_name_H-M   'P 1'
#
loop_
_entity.id
_entity.type
_entity.pdbx_description
1 polymer ?
#
loop_
_entity_poly.entity_id
_entity_poly.type
_entity_poly.pdbx_seq_one_letter_code
_entity_poly.pdbx_strand_id
1 'polypeptide(L)'
;MMEYKEFLGLGIAGNFALHLAQAGELEDFKDVITEDEAAPKGMFPFYLPCDKTASESLNYKPKEMLYTYPLSSDTITLPKEDVNVQAEPEVGLVCELEYEGDAIKSITPTHFGAYNDCSIRVAGASKISDKKNWGANSKGVSDNLFAIDKFAEGGIMDNFSIASFLRRDGEVHAYGEDVELNGYSYFYSKLTDWIKNQINTQKEFGPLEPIKEYINACGNPTKLLVSIGATRYTEYGETTFLKPEDEVVVVVYNNTKLSAVEVVEAVKNNKYDPAIMSVLAEKVTQ
;
A
#
# COMPACT_ATOMS: atom_id res chain seq x y z
N MET A 1 -2.51 13.46 11.75
CA MET A 1 -3.57 12.57 12.27
C MET A 1 -2.93 11.31 12.87
N MET A 2 -3.52 10.68 13.89
CA MET A 2 -3.01 9.45 14.56
C MET A 2 -3.98 8.25 14.40
N GLU A 3 -4.78 8.24 13.33
CA GLU A 3 -5.99 7.39 13.24
C GLU A 3 -5.68 5.89 13.12
N TYR A 4 -4.52 5.51 12.58
CA TYR A 4 -4.21 4.11 12.27
C TYR A 4 -3.13 3.47 13.17
N LYS A 5 -2.78 4.08 14.31
CA LYS A 5 -1.73 3.54 15.21
C LYS A 5 -2.06 2.20 15.85
N GLU A 6 -3.35 1.86 15.93
CA GLU A 6 -3.82 0.58 16.46
C GLU A 6 -4.06 -0.46 15.36
N PHE A 7 -3.84 -0.10 14.10
CA PHE A 7 -4.10 -0.96 12.95
C PHE A 7 -2.86 -1.79 12.63
N LEU A 8 -3.08 -3.07 12.36
CA LEU A 8 -2.09 -3.88 11.66
C LEU A 8 -1.87 -3.30 10.26
N GLY A 9 -0.60 -3.14 9.87
CA GLY A 9 -0.24 -2.63 8.55
C GLY A 9 0.37 -3.71 7.67
N LEU A 10 -0.31 -4.08 6.58
CA LEU A 10 0.17 -5.06 5.60
C LEU A 10 0.17 -4.51 4.17
N GLY A 11 1.11 -4.93 3.34
CA GLY A 11 1.10 -4.67 1.89
C GLY A 11 1.06 -5.96 1.07
N ILE A 12 0.68 -5.82 -0.20
CA ILE A 12 0.56 -6.93 -1.15
C ILE A 12 1.52 -6.73 -2.31
N ALA A 13 2.43 -7.69 -2.52
CA ALA A 13 3.36 -7.65 -3.64
C ALA A 13 2.73 -8.30 -4.89
N GLY A 14 2.70 -7.56 -6.01
CA GLY A 14 2.38 -8.12 -7.33
C GLY A 14 0.90 -8.33 -7.63
N ASN A 15 -0.02 -7.55 -7.04
CA ASN A 15 -1.45 -7.60 -7.36
C ASN A 15 -1.84 -6.79 -8.62
N PHE A 16 -0.86 -6.16 -9.28
CA PHE A 16 -1.06 -5.44 -10.53
C PHE A 16 -0.03 -5.93 -11.55
N ALA A 17 -0.50 -6.26 -12.76
CA ALA A 17 0.35 -6.84 -13.78
C ALA A 17 1.52 -5.91 -14.15
N LEU A 18 2.70 -6.50 -14.37
CA LEU A 18 3.95 -5.83 -14.78
C LEU A 18 4.57 -4.85 -13.78
N HIS A 19 3.90 -4.45 -12.70
CA HIS A 19 4.46 -3.50 -11.74
C HIS A 19 5.77 -3.99 -11.11
N LEU A 20 5.82 -5.26 -10.66
CA LEU A 20 7.06 -5.84 -10.09
C LEU A 20 8.25 -5.78 -11.05
N ALA A 21 8.00 -5.82 -12.37
CA ALA A 21 9.06 -5.69 -13.36
C ALA A 21 9.61 -4.27 -13.40
N GLN A 22 8.72 -3.27 -13.43
CA GLN A 22 9.10 -1.85 -13.44
C GLN A 22 9.79 -1.43 -12.13
N ALA A 23 9.37 -2.01 -10.99
CA ALA A 23 9.99 -1.77 -9.70
C ALA A 23 11.34 -2.50 -9.51
N GLY A 24 11.74 -3.35 -10.47
CA GLY A 24 12.98 -4.12 -10.40
C GLY A 24 12.95 -5.26 -9.38
N GLU A 25 11.77 -5.76 -9.02
CA GLU A 25 11.56 -6.72 -7.93
C GLU A 25 11.29 -8.14 -8.40
N LEU A 26 11.12 -8.39 -9.71
CA LEU A 26 10.80 -9.73 -10.23
C LEU A 26 11.73 -10.83 -9.73
N GLU A 27 13.03 -10.53 -9.65
CA GLU A 27 14.04 -11.52 -9.30
C GLU A 27 13.99 -11.92 -7.81
N ASP A 28 13.48 -11.03 -6.94
CA ASP A 28 13.25 -11.32 -5.52
C ASP A 28 12.18 -12.41 -5.34
N PHE A 29 11.26 -12.55 -6.31
CA PHE A 29 10.10 -13.43 -6.23
C PHE A 29 10.16 -14.66 -7.16
N LYS A 30 11.29 -14.90 -7.85
CA LYS A 30 11.40 -15.96 -8.86
C LYS A 30 11.09 -17.37 -8.35
N ASP A 31 11.41 -17.63 -7.09
CA ASP A 31 11.22 -18.95 -6.45
C ASP A 31 9.86 -19.04 -5.74
N VAL A 32 9.06 -17.97 -5.78
CA VAL A 32 7.73 -17.94 -5.16
C VAL A 32 6.70 -18.50 -6.12
N ILE A 33 6.16 -19.66 -5.74
CA ILE A 33 5.13 -20.36 -6.50
C ILE A 33 3.75 -19.83 -6.08
N THR A 34 2.99 -19.34 -7.04
CA THR A 34 1.62 -18.85 -6.83
C THR A 34 0.57 -19.82 -7.39
N GLU A 35 -0.68 -19.66 -6.95
CA GLU A 35 -1.80 -20.49 -7.38
C GLU A 35 -2.10 -20.35 -8.88
N ASP A 36 -2.05 -19.12 -9.39
CA ASP A 36 -2.17 -18.79 -10.80
C ASP A 36 -1.17 -17.68 -11.20
N GLU A 37 -1.08 -17.36 -12.49
CA GLU A 37 -0.13 -16.35 -13.01
C GLU A 37 -0.46 -14.92 -12.58
N ALA A 38 -1.74 -14.63 -12.33
CA ALA A 38 -2.25 -13.31 -11.93
C ALA A 38 -2.27 -13.14 -10.40
N ALA A 39 -2.02 -14.21 -9.64
CA ALA A 39 -1.96 -14.18 -8.19
C ALA A 39 -0.83 -13.29 -7.68
N PRO A 40 -1.10 -12.46 -6.64
CA PRO A 40 -0.04 -11.73 -5.99
C PRO A 40 1.00 -12.69 -5.42
N LYS A 41 2.25 -12.21 -5.34
CA LYS A 41 3.41 -13.03 -4.95
C LYS A 41 3.49 -13.24 -3.44
N GLY A 42 2.91 -12.36 -2.64
CA GLY A 42 2.83 -12.55 -1.20
C GLY A 42 2.45 -11.27 -0.49
N MET A 43 2.36 -11.38 0.82
CA MET A 43 2.10 -10.25 1.71
C MET A 43 3.36 -9.91 2.50
N PHE A 44 3.41 -8.68 2.99
CA PHE A 44 4.46 -8.25 3.92
C PHE A 44 3.91 -7.34 5.00
N PRO A 45 4.46 -7.37 6.22
CA PRO A 45 4.15 -6.37 7.23
C PRO A 45 4.87 -5.07 6.93
N PHE A 46 4.15 -3.95 7.01
CA PHE A 46 4.78 -2.63 7.10
C PHE A 46 4.67 -2.03 8.50
N TYR A 47 3.70 -2.47 9.32
CA TYR A 47 3.54 -1.98 10.68
C TYR A 47 2.88 -3.00 11.61
N LEU A 48 3.42 -3.13 12.82
CA LEU A 48 2.97 -3.98 13.91
C LEU A 48 2.54 -3.09 15.09
N PRO A 49 1.24 -3.05 15.46
CA PRO A 49 0.71 -2.15 16.47
C PRO A 49 0.88 -2.72 17.89
N CYS A 50 2.09 -3.14 18.24
CA CYS A 50 2.41 -3.69 19.55
C CYS A 50 3.82 -3.30 20.02
N ASP A 51 4.15 -3.59 21.29
CA ASP A 51 5.50 -3.37 21.79
C ASP A 51 6.45 -4.44 21.25
N LYS A 52 7.70 -4.07 20.91
CA LYS A 52 8.69 -4.99 20.35
C LYS A 52 9.00 -6.20 21.25
N THR A 53 8.81 -6.05 22.56
CA THR A 53 8.97 -7.14 23.55
C THR A 53 7.98 -8.28 23.32
N ALA A 54 6.83 -8.02 22.68
CA ALA A 54 5.82 -9.03 22.37
C ALA A 54 6.34 -10.16 21.46
N SER A 55 7.38 -9.88 20.67
CA SER A 55 7.97 -10.83 19.72
C SER A 55 9.30 -11.44 20.19
N GLU A 56 9.68 -11.26 21.46
CA GLU A 56 10.97 -11.75 21.98
C GLU A 56 11.14 -13.27 21.91
N SER A 57 10.03 -13.99 22.02
CA SER A 57 9.94 -15.45 22.00
C SER A 57 9.85 -16.05 20.60
N LEU A 58 9.68 -15.22 19.56
CA LEU A 58 9.57 -15.71 18.19
C LEU A 58 10.92 -16.23 17.66
N ASN A 59 10.86 -17.32 16.91
CA ASN A 59 12.02 -17.87 16.21
C ASN A 59 12.52 -16.92 15.12
N TYR A 60 11.58 -16.32 14.38
CA TYR A 60 11.85 -15.30 13.37
C TYR A 60 11.38 -13.96 13.91
N LYS A 61 12.31 -13.08 14.27
CA LYS A 61 11.96 -11.80 14.92
C LYS A 61 11.64 -10.73 13.87
N PRO A 62 10.53 -9.98 14.03
CA PRO A 62 10.29 -8.78 13.24
C PRO A 62 11.42 -7.78 13.43
N LYS A 63 11.80 -7.07 12.37
CA LYS A 63 12.77 -5.97 12.48
C LYS A 63 12.18 -4.81 13.28
N GLU A 64 13.04 -4.07 13.98
CA GLU A 64 12.63 -2.97 14.87
C GLU A 64 11.80 -1.89 14.16
N MET A 65 12.13 -1.61 12.89
CA MET A 65 11.37 -0.70 12.03
C MET A 65 9.89 -1.04 11.92
N LEU A 66 9.50 -2.32 11.98
CA LEU A 66 8.10 -2.74 11.88
C LEU A 66 7.25 -2.28 13.05
N TYR A 67 7.84 -1.90 14.19
CA TYR A 67 7.12 -1.31 15.32
C TYR A 67 7.04 0.23 15.26
N THR A 68 7.64 0.83 14.23
CA THR A 68 7.59 2.29 14.02
C THR A 68 6.43 2.64 13.09
N TYR A 69 5.53 3.49 13.57
CA TYR A 69 4.36 3.93 12.80
C TYR A 69 4.79 4.77 11.58
N PRO A 70 4.53 4.31 10.33
CA PRO A 70 5.11 4.92 9.14
C PRO A 70 4.21 5.92 8.42
N LEU A 71 2.91 5.92 8.72
CA LEU A 71 1.91 6.59 7.90
C LEU A 71 1.85 8.10 8.16
N SER A 72 1.77 8.85 7.08
CA SER A 72 1.41 10.27 7.06
C SER A 72 0.25 10.51 6.08
N SER A 73 -0.35 11.68 6.14
CA SER A 73 -1.33 12.13 5.15
C SER A 73 -0.85 13.31 4.31
N ASP A 74 0.31 13.88 4.66
CA ASP A 74 0.81 15.13 4.08
C ASP A 74 2.33 15.17 3.85
N THR A 75 3.08 14.15 4.30
CA THR A 75 4.55 14.21 4.35
C THR A 75 5.16 12.86 4.02
N ILE A 76 6.15 12.85 3.14
CA ILE A 76 7.11 11.76 2.98
C ILE A 76 8.45 12.26 3.51
N THR A 77 9.04 11.59 4.50
CA THR A 77 10.40 11.90 4.96
C THR A 77 11.37 10.91 4.35
N LEU A 78 12.29 11.38 3.51
CA LEU A 78 13.28 10.51 2.88
C LEU A 78 14.23 9.89 3.93
N PRO A 79 14.76 8.67 3.67
CA PRO A 79 15.79 8.10 4.52
C PRO A 79 17.04 9.00 4.53
N LYS A 80 17.84 8.89 5.60
CA LYS A 80 19.08 9.69 5.74
C LYS A 80 20.16 9.23 4.77
N GLU A 81 20.12 7.96 4.40
CA GLU A 81 20.97 7.34 3.43
C GLU A 81 20.69 7.90 2.03
N ASP A 82 21.74 8.03 1.22
CA ASP A 82 21.62 8.42 -0.19
C ASP A 82 21.15 7.21 -1.01
N VAL A 83 19.83 6.99 -1.00
CA VAL A 83 19.17 5.90 -1.71
C VAL A 83 18.04 6.43 -2.58
N ASN A 84 17.79 5.71 -3.67
CA ASN A 84 16.67 5.99 -4.55
C ASN A 84 15.36 5.58 -3.89
N VAL A 85 14.41 6.50 -3.76
CA VAL A 85 13.05 6.24 -3.28
C VAL A 85 12.06 6.51 -4.41
N GLN A 86 11.09 5.62 -4.59
CA GLN A 86 9.94 5.85 -5.47
C GLN A 86 8.65 5.83 -4.66
N ALA A 87 7.68 6.63 -5.10
CA ALA A 87 6.30 6.46 -4.67
C ALA A 87 5.73 5.19 -5.29
N GLU A 88 4.82 4.55 -4.58
CA GLU A 88 4.06 3.39 -5.07
C GLU A 88 2.58 3.69 -4.83
N PRO A 89 1.94 4.37 -5.79
CA PRO A 89 0.54 4.76 -5.68
C PRO A 89 -0.36 3.52 -5.66
N GLU A 90 -1.15 3.38 -4.59
CA GLU A 90 -2.04 2.24 -4.38
C GLU A 90 -3.41 2.68 -3.86
N VAL A 91 -4.34 1.73 -3.81
CA VAL A 91 -5.53 1.83 -2.96
C VAL A 91 -5.24 1.19 -1.61
N GLY A 92 -5.56 1.91 -0.54
CA GLY A 92 -5.58 1.36 0.82
C GLY A 92 -6.98 0.87 1.17
N LEU A 93 -7.10 -0.28 1.85
CA LEU A 93 -8.34 -0.76 2.43
C LEU A 93 -8.25 -0.78 3.96
N VAL A 94 -9.25 -0.18 4.60
CA VAL A 94 -9.48 -0.30 6.04
C VAL A 94 -10.41 -1.49 6.28
N CYS A 95 -9.95 -2.45 7.07
CA CYS A 95 -10.65 -3.71 7.29
C CYS A 95 -10.82 -4.01 8.78
N GLU A 96 -11.94 -4.67 9.10
CA GLU A 96 -12.14 -5.35 10.38
C GLU A 96 -11.78 -6.84 10.21
N LEU A 97 -11.11 -7.40 11.22
CA LEU A 97 -10.65 -8.78 11.28
C LEU A 97 -11.44 -9.54 12.35
N GLU A 98 -11.97 -10.70 11.97
CA GLU A 98 -12.54 -11.66 12.92
C GLU A 98 -11.65 -12.89 13.02
N TYR A 99 -11.47 -13.38 14.24
CA TYR A 99 -10.61 -14.53 14.54
C TYR A 99 -11.44 -15.74 15.01
N GLU A 100 -10.94 -16.93 14.68
CA GLU A 100 -11.32 -18.19 15.32
C GLU A 100 -10.07 -18.79 15.96
N GLY A 101 -9.94 -18.64 17.28
CA GLY A 101 -8.66 -18.84 17.97
C GLY A 101 -7.61 -17.85 17.44
N ASP A 102 -6.49 -18.37 16.95
CA ASP A 102 -5.40 -17.58 16.37
C ASP A 102 -5.41 -17.56 14.82
N ALA A 103 -6.51 -17.97 14.20
CA ALA A 103 -6.65 -17.94 12.74
C ALA A 103 -7.63 -16.84 12.31
N ILE A 104 -7.33 -16.17 11.20
CA ILE A 104 -8.28 -15.24 10.59
C ILE A 104 -9.45 -16.04 10.03
N LYS A 105 -10.65 -15.72 10.50
CA LYS A 105 -11.91 -16.29 10.05
C LYS A 105 -12.51 -15.47 8.90
N SER A 106 -12.57 -14.15 9.06
CA SER A 106 -13.14 -13.25 8.07
C SER A 106 -12.39 -11.91 8.05
N ILE A 107 -12.44 -11.25 6.90
CA ILE A 107 -11.88 -9.91 6.67
C ILE A 107 -12.99 -9.10 6.03
N THR A 108 -13.36 -7.99 6.65
CA THR A 108 -14.44 -7.12 6.17
C THR A 108 -13.87 -5.75 5.82
N PRO A 109 -13.66 -5.45 4.52
CA PRO A 109 -13.34 -4.10 4.08
C PRO A 109 -14.48 -3.14 4.41
N THR A 110 -14.14 -2.02 5.04
CA THR A 110 -15.08 -0.98 5.48
C THR A 110 -14.89 0.34 4.77
N HIS A 111 -13.64 0.71 4.46
CA HIS A 111 -13.31 1.94 3.76
C HIS A 111 -12.17 1.73 2.76
N PHE A 112 -12.10 2.60 1.75
CA PHE A 112 -11.01 2.64 0.78
C PHE A 112 -10.60 4.07 0.45
N GLY A 113 -9.39 4.25 -0.06
CA GLY A 113 -8.93 5.55 -0.57
C GLY A 113 -7.49 5.53 -1.04
N ALA A 114 -6.97 6.72 -1.33
CA ALA A 114 -5.61 6.90 -1.83
C ALA A 114 -4.58 6.49 -0.77
N TYR A 115 -3.59 5.71 -1.20
CA TYR A 115 -2.50 5.20 -0.39
C TYR A 115 -1.18 5.30 -1.18
N ASN A 116 -0.06 5.41 -0.47
CA ASN A 116 1.26 5.43 -1.06
C ASN A 116 2.20 4.48 -0.31
N ASP A 117 2.61 3.41 -0.96
CA ASP A 117 3.50 2.38 -0.42
C ASP A 117 4.98 2.67 -0.74
N CYS A 118 5.46 3.90 -0.48
CA CYS A 118 6.81 4.30 -0.90
C CYS A 118 7.87 3.27 -0.54
N SER A 119 8.85 3.16 -1.45
CA SER A 119 9.79 2.07 -1.46
C SER A 119 11.20 2.52 -1.82
N ILE A 120 12.17 2.02 -1.06
CA ILE A 120 13.59 2.17 -1.35
C ILE A 120 13.97 1.19 -2.47
N ARG A 121 14.52 1.71 -3.57
CA ARG A 121 15.00 0.94 -4.72
C ARG A 121 16.44 0.52 -4.49
N VAL A 122 16.59 -0.61 -3.80
CA VAL A 122 17.88 -1.24 -3.52
C VAL A 122 17.83 -2.73 -3.85
N ALA A 123 18.91 -3.25 -4.43
CA ALA A 123 19.06 -4.67 -4.70
C ALA A 123 19.53 -5.43 -3.44
N GLY A 124 19.14 -6.70 -3.32
CA GLY A 124 19.66 -7.59 -2.27
C GLY A 124 19.07 -7.37 -0.88
N ALA A 125 17.94 -6.67 -0.77
CA ALA A 125 17.15 -6.66 0.46
C ALA A 125 16.73 -8.10 0.82
N SER A 126 16.88 -8.49 2.09
CA SER A 126 16.52 -9.84 2.50
C SER A 126 15.02 -10.04 2.57
N LYS A 127 14.29 -8.99 2.94
CA LYS A 127 12.83 -8.98 3.03
C LYS A 127 12.30 -7.79 2.26
N ILE A 128 11.11 -7.94 1.68
CA ILE A 128 10.47 -6.80 1.02
C ILE A 128 10.19 -5.68 2.02
N SER A 129 9.81 -6.00 3.26
CA SER A 129 9.54 -4.99 4.30
C SER A 129 10.74 -4.07 4.56
N ASP A 130 11.98 -4.53 4.34
CA ASP A 130 13.22 -3.75 4.45
C ASP A 130 13.22 -2.50 3.58
N LYS A 131 12.49 -2.55 2.46
CA LYS A 131 12.38 -1.46 1.49
C LYS A 131 11.22 -0.52 1.81
N LYS A 132 10.32 -0.92 2.72
CA LYS A 132 8.96 -0.37 2.85
C LYS A 132 8.81 0.53 4.07
N ASN A 133 9.48 0.25 5.18
CA ASN A 133 9.39 1.08 6.39
C ASN A 133 10.77 1.51 6.90
N TRP A 134 11.17 2.75 6.63
CA TRP A 134 12.39 3.35 7.19
C TRP A 134 12.12 4.33 8.33
N GLY A 135 10.89 4.37 8.84
CA GLY A 135 10.48 5.21 9.96
C GLY A 135 9.19 5.97 9.70
N ALA A 136 8.95 7.00 10.52
CA ALA A 136 7.80 7.88 10.35
C ALA A 136 7.80 8.53 8.97
N ASN A 137 6.61 8.74 8.41
CA ASN A 137 6.40 9.36 7.09
C ASN A 137 7.08 8.59 5.94
N SER A 138 7.23 7.27 6.06
CA SER A 138 7.71 6.44 4.95
C SER A 138 6.58 5.93 4.05
N LYS A 139 5.33 6.10 4.47
CA LYS A 139 4.12 5.67 3.76
C LYS A 139 3.01 6.70 3.93
N GLY A 140 2.03 6.64 3.03
CA GLY A 140 0.94 7.59 2.99
C GLY A 140 -0.44 6.97 3.00
N VAL A 141 -1.38 7.60 3.70
CA VAL A 141 -2.81 7.30 3.65
C VAL A 141 -3.60 8.60 3.67
N SER A 142 -4.57 8.73 2.77
CA SER A 142 -5.46 9.90 2.70
C SER A 142 -6.30 10.04 3.97
N ASP A 143 -6.49 11.28 4.44
CA ASP A 143 -7.42 11.62 5.52
C ASP A 143 -8.89 11.55 5.08
N ASN A 144 -9.15 11.43 3.78
CA ASN A 144 -10.48 11.30 3.22
C ASN A 144 -10.66 9.91 2.59
N LEU A 145 -11.37 9.01 3.26
CA LEU A 145 -11.69 7.67 2.76
C LEU A 145 -13.18 7.53 2.48
N PHE A 146 -13.52 6.65 1.54
CA PHE A 146 -14.89 6.33 1.20
C PHE A 146 -15.34 5.06 1.89
N ALA A 147 -16.55 5.08 2.46
CA ALA A 147 -17.17 3.88 2.99
C ALA A 147 -17.51 2.90 1.87
N ILE A 148 -17.25 1.62 2.11
CA ILE A 148 -17.59 0.51 1.23
C ILE A 148 -19.01 0.08 1.57
N ASP A 149 -19.93 0.14 0.59
CA ASP A 149 -21.29 -0.36 0.72
C ASP A 149 -21.34 -1.88 0.53
N LYS A 150 -20.59 -2.37 -0.46
CA LYS A 150 -20.48 -3.78 -0.85
C LYS A 150 -19.12 -4.01 -1.49
N PHE A 151 -18.33 -4.93 -0.94
CA PHE A 151 -17.04 -5.33 -1.52
C PHE A 151 -17.21 -6.45 -2.56
N ALA A 152 -18.00 -6.18 -3.59
CA ALA A 152 -18.28 -7.06 -4.72
C ALA A 152 -18.86 -6.27 -5.90
N GLU A 153 -18.94 -6.88 -7.08
CA GLU A 153 -19.53 -6.29 -8.29
C GLU A 153 -20.91 -5.63 -8.01
N GLY A 154 -21.11 -4.47 -8.62
CA GLY A 154 -22.21 -3.54 -8.38
C GLY A 154 -22.03 -2.65 -7.14
N GLY A 155 -20.90 -2.73 -6.43
CA GLY A 155 -20.57 -1.90 -5.27
C GLY A 155 -19.96 -0.56 -5.66
N ILE A 156 -19.78 0.33 -4.68
CA ILE A 156 -19.32 1.70 -4.91
C ILE A 156 -17.98 1.78 -5.64
N MET A 157 -17.06 0.84 -5.37
CA MET A 157 -15.69 0.82 -5.91
C MET A 157 -15.63 0.58 -7.41
N ASP A 158 -16.68 0.04 -8.04
CA ASP A 158 -16.76 -0.09 -9.51
C ASP A 158 -16.74 1.28 -10.22
N ASN A 159 -17.13 2.33 -9.51
CA ASN A 159 -17.20 3.69 -10.04
C ASN A 159 -15.91 4.49 -9.82
N PHE A 160 -14.82 3.85 -9.41
CA PHE A 160 -13.59 4.54 -9.04
C PHE A 160 -12.41 4.15 -9.92
N SER A 161 -11.54 5.12 -10.13
CA SER A 161 -10.21 4.97 -10.70
C SER A 161 -9.16 5.53 -9.76
N ILE A 162 -7.91 5.15 -9.98
CA ILE A 162 -6.73 5.70 -9.33
C ILE A 162 -5.82 6.34 -10.39
N ALA A 163 -5.28 7.51 -10.07
CA ALA A 163 -4.24 8.18 -10.83
C ALA A 163 -3.22 8.80 -9.87
N SER A 164 -2.01 9.05 -10.33
CA SER A 164 -0.99 9.67 -9.49
C SER A 164 -0.06 10.57 -10.25
N PHE A 165 0.49 11.53 -9.52
CA PHE A 165 1.26 12.62 -10.07
C PHE A 165 2.45 12.95 -9.18
N LEU A 166 3.52 13.43 -9.79
CA LEU A 166 4.62 14.09 -9.10
C LEU A 166 4.60 15.56 -9.49
N ARG A 167 4.53 16.44 -8.49
CA ARG A 167 4.74 17.86 -8.68
C ARG A 167 6.18 18.21 -8.31
N ARG A 168 6.90 18.79 -9.26
CA ARG A 168 8.29 19.23 -9.13
C ARG A 168 8.48 20.55 -9.85
N ASP A 169 9.11 21.52 -9.19
CA ASP A 169 9.41 22.84 -9.77
C ASP A 169 8.17 23.57 -10.35
N GLY A 170 7.00 23.33 -9.77
CA GLY A 170 5.72 23.91 -10.20
C GLY A 170 5.05 23.19 -11.38
N GLU A 171 5.68 22.16 -11.95
CA GLU A 171 5.10 21.31 -13.00
C GLU A 171 4.46 20.05 -12.39
N VAL A 172 3.39 19.56 -13.03
CA VAL A 172 2.69 18.32 -12.64
C VAL A 172 2.91 17.29 -13.72
N HIS A 173 3.54 16.17 -13.37
CA HIS A 173 3.78 15.04 -14.24
C HIS A 173 2.94 13.85 -13.79
N ALA A 174 2.33 13.12 -14.72
CA ALA A 174 1.75 11.82 -14.40
C ALA A 174 2.88 10.89 -13.92
N TYR A 175 2.63 10.15 -12.84
CA TYR A 175 3.63 9.30 -12.21
C TYR A 175 3.25 7.83 -12.37
N GLY A 176 2.06 7.43 -11.91
CA GLY A 176 1.41 6.15 -12.22
C GLY A 176 0.30 6.31 -13.27
N GLU A 177 -0.08 5.19 -13.88
CA GLU A 177 -1.18 5.14 -14.84
C GLU A 177 -2.53 5.50 -14.21
N ASP A 178 -3.43 6.08 -15.00
CA ASP A 178 -4.84 6.28 -14.65
C ASP A 178 -5.64 5.02 -15.01
N VAL A 179 -6.09 4.28 -13.99
CA VAL A 179 -6.71 2.97 -14.16
C VAL A 179 -7.92 2.80 -13.26
N GLU A 180 -8.94 2.11 -13.77
CA GLU A 180 -10.10 1.68 -12.99
C GLU A 180 -9.68 0.69 -11.90
N LEU A 181 -10.34 0.74 -10.73
CA LEU A 181 -10.01 -0.16 -9.61
C LEU A 181 -10.32 -1.64 -9.92
N ASN A 182 -11.21 -1.91 -10.86
CA ASN A 182 -11.46 -3.27 -11.35
C ASN A 182 -10.27 -3.86 -12.15
N GLY A 183 -9.24 -3.06 -12.46
CA GLY A 183 -8.03 -3.49 -13.16
C GLY A 183 -7.04 -4.27 -12.28
N TYR A 184 -7.24 -4.31 -10.96
CA TYR A 184 -6.46 -5.16 -10.06
C TYR A 184 -6.65 -6.65 -10.36
N SER A 185 -5.58 -7.44 -10.29
CA SER A 185 -5.62 -8.87 -10.64
C SER A 185 -6.47 -9.68 -9.68
N TYR A 186 -6.34 -9.43 -8.37
CA TYR A 186 -7.23 -9.94 -7.34
C TYR A 186 -7.99 -8.78 -6.73
N PHE A 187 -9.31 -8.87 -6.76
CA PHE A 187 -10.22 -7.88 -6.22
C PHE A 187 -11.44 -8.55 -5.58
N TYR A 188 -12.21 -7.81 -4.78
CA TYR A 188 -13.40 -8.31 -4.08
C TYR A 188 -13.15 -9.57 -3.25
N SER A 189 -14.09 -10.52 -3.25
CA SER A 189 -13.98 -11.75 -2.47
C SER A 189 -12.71 -12.54 -2.80
N LYS A 190 -12.28 -12.54 -4.08
CA LYS A 190 -11.02 -13.18 -4.51
C LYS A 190 -9.83 -12.61 -3.73
N LEU A 191 -9.78 -11.29 -3.55
CA LEU A 191 -8.74 -10.63 -2.78
C LEU A 191 -8.83 -10.95 -1.29
N THR A 192 -10.00 -10.81 -0.66
CA THR A 192 -10.14 -11.06 0.79
C THR A 192 -9.90 -12.52 1.15
N ASP A 193 -10.30 -13.47 0.30
CA ASP A 193 -10.03 -14.89 0.50
C ASP A 193 -8.54 -15.19 0.37
N TRP A 194 -7.86 -14.55 -0.61
CA TRP A 194 -6.42 -14.66 -0.76
C TRP A 194 -5.66 -14.06 0.44
N ILE A 195 -6.03 -12.86 0.90
CA ILE A 195 -5.41 -12.23 2.09
C ILE A 195 -5.59 -13.13 3.32
N LYS A 196 -6.81 -13.61 3.56
CA LYS A 196 -7.10 -14.56 4.66
C LYS A 196 -6.23 -15.80 4.57
N ASN A 197 -6.08 -16.38 3.38
CA ASN A 197 -5.21 -17.53 3.18
C ASN A 197 -3.75 -17.18 3.49
N GLN A 198 -3.21 -16.10 2.91
CA GLN A 198 -1.81 -15.70 3.12
C GLN A 198 -1.51 -15.40 4.59
N ILE A 199 -2.36 -14.64 5.29
CA ILE A 199 -2.17 -14.39 6.72
C ILE A 199 -2.13 -15.72 7.50
N ASN A 200 -2.96 -16.69 7.14
CA ASN A 200 -3.03 -17.95 7.86
C ASN A 200 -1.92 -18.96 7.50
N THR A 201 -1.35 -18.89 6.30
CA THR A 201 -0.48 -19.95 5.76
C THR A 201 0.91 -19.50 5.30
N GLN A 202 1.15 -18.21 5.06
CA GLN A 202 2.43 -17.71 4.58
C GLN A 202 3.52 -17.98 5.62
N LYS A 203 4.65 -18.53 5.15
CA LYS A 203 5.82 -18.87 5.97
C LYS A 203 6.98 -17.95 5.63
N GLU A 204 7.99 -17.96 6.49
CA GLU A 204 9.28 -17.37 6.17
C GLU A 204 9.88 -18.08 4.94
N PHE A 205 10.04 -17.34 3.84
CA PHE A 205 10.62 -17.84 2.59
C PHE A 205 11.03 -16.69 1.68
N GLY A 206 12.31 -16.65 1.28
CA GLY A 206 12.83 -15.60 0.39
C GLY A 206 12.49 -14.20 0.91
N PRO A 207 11.79 -13.35 0.13
CA PRO A 207 11.43 -12.00 0.55
C PRO A 207 10.28 -11.93 1.56
N LEU A 208 9.62 -13.06 1.89
CA LEU A 208 8.40 -13.13 2.69
C LEU A 208 8.66 -13.43 4.16
N GLU A 209 7.88 -12.81 5.04
CA GLU A 209 7.85 -13.03 6.49
C GLU A 209 6.73 -13.99 6.92
N PRO A 210 6.87 -14.65 8.10
CA PRO A 210 5.82 -15.47 8.69
C PRO A 210 4.76 -14.59 9.39
N ILE A 211 3.90 -13.95 8.60
CA ILE A 211 2.95 -12.91 9.06
C ILE A 211 2.08 -13.37 10.24
N LYS A 212 1.58 -14.62 10.21
CA LYS A 212 0.76 -15.17 11.29
C LYS A 212 1.44 -15.07 12.65
N GLU A 213 2.71 -15.43 12.71
CA GLU A 213 3.48 -15.43 13.96
C GLU A 213 3.58 -14.01 14.53
N TYR A 214 3.73 -13.01 13.65
CA TYR A 214 3.85 -11.62 14.05
C TYR A 214 2.53 -11.06 14.57
N ILE A 215 1.42 -11.36 13.89
CA ILE A 215 0.07 -10.96 14.28
C ILE A 215 -0.29 -11.57 15.64
N ASN A 216 -0.01 -12.86 15.83
CA ASN A 216 -0.29 -13.55 17.08
C ASN A 216 0.54 -12.97 18.24
N ALA A 217 1.82 -12.67 18.00
CA ALA A 217 2.68 -12.01 18.99
C ALA A 217 2.13 -10.63 19.39
N CYS A 218 1.59 -9.88 18.44
CA CYS A 218 0.90 -8.61 18.72
C CYS A 218 -0.51 -8.76 19.31
N GLY A 219 -0.92 -9.97 19.71
CA GLY A 219 -2.20 -10.19 20.39
C GLY A 219 -3.42 -10.13 19.48
N ASN A 220 -3.27 -10.50 18.20
CA ASN A 220 -4.36 -10.59 17.21
C ASN A 220 -5.14 -9.26 17.04
N PRO A 221 -4.52 -8.19 16.49
CA PRO A 221 -5.20 -6.94 16.23
C PRO A 221 -6.46 -7.12 15.38
N THR A 222 -7.59 -6.54 15.78
CA THR A 222 -8.86 -6.69 15.05
C THR A 222 -9.03 -5.71 13.90
N LYS A 223 -8.08 -4.78 13.71
CA LYS A 223 -8.13 -3.74 12.68
C LYS A 223 -6.93 -3.86 11.76
N LEU A 224 -7.17 -3.75 10.46
CA LEU A 224 -6.16 -3.88 9.41
C LEU A 224 -6.24 -2.70 8.45
N LEU A 225 -5.10 -2.08 8.16
CA LEU A 225 -4.92 -1.24 6.97
C LEU A 225 -4.04 -2.03 6.00
N VAL A 226 -4.60 -2.36 4.83
CA VAL A 226 -3.89 -3.12 3.80
C VAL A 226 -3.75 -2.29 2.52
N SER A 227 -2.51 -2.18 2.02
CA SER A 227 -2.24 -1.61 0.70
C SER A 227 -2.30 -2.75 -0.33
N ILE A 228 -3.14 -2.59 -1.37
CA ILE A 228 -3.52 -3.73 -2.23
C ILE A 228 -2.64 -3.90 -3.48
N GLY A 229 -1.52 -3.17 -3.56
CA GLY A 229 -0.56 -3.22 -4.66
C GLY A 229 -0.57 -1.96 -5.52
N ALA A 230 0.60 -1.57 -5.99
CA ALA A 230 0.77 -0.37 -6.79
C ALA A 230 0.38 -0.57 -8.25
N THR A 231 -0.16 0.48 -8.83
CA THR A 231 -0.42 0.53 -10.28
C THR A 231 0.88 0.63 -11.06
N ARG A 232 0.84 0.36 -12.37
CA ARG A 232 2.00 0.59 -13.23
C ARG A 232 2.46 2.03 -13.22
N TYR A 233 3.76 2.22 -13.39
CA TYR A 233 4.33 3.52 -13.65
C TYR A 233 4.09 3.97 -15.08
N THR A 234 3.99 5.28 -15.26
CA THR A 234 4.30 5.92 -16.54
C THR A 234 5.81 5.85 -16.82
N GLU A 235 6.24 6.12 -18.05
CA GLU A 235 7.67 6.21 -18.40
C GLU A 235 8.41 7.22 -17.49
N TYR A 236 7.75 8.34 -17.16
CA TYR A 236 8.28 9.33 -16.23
C TYR A 236 8.42 8.76 -14.82
N GLY A 237 7.38 8.11 -14.29
CA GLY A 237 7.41 7.55 -12.94
C GLY A 237 8.45 6.44 -12.76
N GLU A 238 8.59 5.57 -13.76
CA GLU A 238 9.51 4.42 -13.74
C GLU A 238 10.97 4.88 -13.61
N THR A 239 11.30 6.03 -14.21
CA THR A 239 12.67 6.57 -14.25
C THR A 239 12.93 7.71 -13.27
N THR A 240 11.93 8.09 -12.47
CA THR A 240 12.01 9.25 -11.56
C THR A 240 11.98 8.85 -10.09
N PHE A 241 13.04 9.22 -9.38
CA PHE A 241 13.16 9.10 -7.92
C PHE A 241 12.78 10.41 -7.21
N LEU A 242 12.28 10.26 -5.98
CA LEU A 242 11.85 11.37 -5.14
C LEU A 242 13.05 12.19 -4.63
N LYS A 243 12.84 13.49 -4.48
CA LYS A 243 13.81 14.46 -3.96
C LYS A 243 13.11 15.41 -2.99
N PRO A 244 13.84 16.05 -2.05
CA PRO A 244 13.27 17.10 -1.23
C PRO A 244 12.57 18.16 -2.09
N GLU A 245 11.48 18.71 -1.57
CA GLU A 245 10.58 19.68 -2.23
C GLU A 245 9.65 19.12 -3.31
N ASP A 246 9.77 17.84 -3.67
CA ASP A 246 8.73 17.18 -4.46
C ASP A 246 7.40 17.11 -3.69
N GLU A 247 6.32 16.92 -4.43
CA GLU A 247 5.03 16.55 -3.87
C GLU A 247 4.43 15.39 -4.66
N VAL A 248 4.20 14.28 -3.97
CA VAL A 248 3.52 13.11 -4.52
C VAL A 248 2.03 13.30 -4.31
N VAL A 249 1.24 13.14 -5.37
CA VAL A 249 -0.23 13.26 -5.29
C VAL A 249 -0.84 11.97 -5.82
N VAL A 250 -1.45 11.18 -4.94
CA VAL A 250 -2.25 10.00 -5.30
C VAL A 250 -3.72 10.36 -5.19
N VAL A 251 -4.49 10.04 -6.22
CA VAL A 251 -5.91 10.39 -6.34
C VAL A 251 -6.72 9.14 -6.63
N VAL A 252 -7.62 8.78 -5.72
CA VAL A 252 -8.68 7.80 -5.97
C VAL A 252 -9.99 8.58 -6.16
N TYR A 253 -10.56 8.55 -7.36
CA TYR A 253 -11.66 9.43 -7.75
C TYR A 253 -12.81 8.66 -8.40
N ASN A 254 -14.03 9.20 -8.27
CA ASN A 254 -15.21 8.62 -8.91
C ASN A 254 -15.21 8.95 -10.42
N ASN A 255 -14.87 7.96 -11.24
CA ASN A 255 -14.71 8.09 -12.69
C ASN A 255 -16.05 8.27 -13.45
N THR A 256 -17.19 8.07 -12.78
CA THR A 256 -18.52 8.37 -13.34
C THR A 256 -18.92 9.84 -13.15
N LYS A 257 -18.15 10.59 -12.35
CA LYS A 257 -18.40 12.00 -11.99
C LYS A 257 -17.29 12.94 -12.44
N LEU A 258 -16.06 12.45 -12.52
CA LEU A 258 -14.88 13.18 -13.01
C LEU A 258 -14.24 12.44 -14.17
N SER A 259 -13.83 13.19 -15.19
CA SER A 259 -12.92 12.70 -16.23
C SER A 259 -11.45 12.81 -15.80
N ALA A 260 -10.58 12.01 -16.42
CA ALA A 260 -9.13 12.08 -16.22
C ALA A 260 -8.56 13.50 -16.43
N VAL A 261 -9.11 14.27 -17.40
CA VAL A 261 -8.67 15.65 -17.67
C VAL A 261 -9.00 16.56 -16.48
N GLU A 262 -10.20 16.45 -15.93
CA GLU A 262 -10.63 17.23 -14.76
C GLU A 262 -9.82 16.85 -13.51
N VAL A 263 -9.40 15.59 -13.36
CA VAL A 263 -8.47 15.17 -12.29
C VAL A 263 -7.13 15.90 -12.42
N VAL A 264 -6.55 15.94 -13.63
CA VAL A 264 -5.30 16.66 -13.87
C VAL A 264 -5.46 18.16 -13.56
N GLU A 265 -6.58 18.77 -13.94
CA GLU A 265 -6.87 20.17 -13.62
C GLU A 265 -7.04 20.40 -12.11
N ALA A 266 -7.71 19.50 -11.40
CA ALA A 266 -7.85 19.53 -9.94
C ALA A 266 -6.49 19.48 -9.25
N VAL A 267 -5.61 18.58 -9.70
CA VAL A 267 -4.23 18.46 -9.20
C VAL A 267 -3.42 19.71 -9.52
N LYS A 268 -3.46 20.25 -10.75
CA LYS A 268 -2.74 21.49 -11.08
C LYS A 268 -3.17 22.68 -10.22
N ASN A 269 -4.46 22.75 -9.86
CA ASN A 269 -5.03 23.87 -9.14
C ASN A 269 -5.09 23.68 -7.61
N ASN A 270 -4.69 22.52 -7.08
CA ASN A 270 -4.87 22.15 -5.66
C ASN A 270 -6.33 22.29 -5.19
N LYS A 271 -7.28 21.85 -6.02
CA LYS A 271 -8.72 21.95 -5.74
C LYS A 271 -9.34 20.58 -5.87
N TYR A 272 -9.64 19.96 -4.73
CA TYR A 272 -10.17 18.61 -4.66
C TYR A 272 -11.59 18.64 -4.09
N ASP A 273 -12.50 17.87 -4.69
CA ASP A 273 -13.84 17.66 -4.13
C ASP A 273 -13.82 16.38 -3.28
N PRO A 274 -13.85 16.47 -1.93
CA PRO A 274 -13.78 15.31 -1.06
C PRO A 274 -15.00 14.37 -1.18
N ALA A 275 -16.11 14.82 -1.79
CA ALA A 275 -17.26 13.96 -2.02
C ALA A 275 -17.03 12.91 -3.10
N ILE A 276 -16.06 13.14 -4.00
CA ILE A 276 -15.79 12.30 -5.17
C ILE A 276 -14.30 12.02 -5.39
N MET A 277 -13.42 12.56 -4.54
CA MET A 277 -11.97 12.33 -4.57
C MET A 277 -11.41 12.04 -3.17
N SER A 278 -10.70 10.93 -3.04
CA SER A 278 -9.75 10.68 -1.95
C SER A 278 -8.37 11.09 -2.46
N VAL A 279 -7.75 12.07 -1.82
CA VAL A 279 -6.48 12.65 -2.28
C VAL A 279 -5.46 12.58 -1.16
N LEU A 280 -4.35 11.93 -1.46
CA LEU A 280 -3.14 11.89 -0.64
C LEU A 280 -2.10 12.77 -1.34
N ALA A 281 -1.81 13.94 -0.76
CA ALA A 281 -0.84 14.89 -1.30
C ALA A 281 0.29 15.07 -0.29
N GLU A 282 1.43 14.45 -0.55
CA GLU A 282 2.53 14.35 0.40
C GLU A 282 3.74 15.17 -0.06
N LYS A 283 4.20 16.09 0.79
CA LYS A 283 5.44 16.83 0.59
C LYS A 283 6.65 15.98 0.95
N VAL A 284 7.63 15.93 0.06
CA VAL A 284 8.87 15.19 0.29
C VAL A 284 9.86 16.06 1.06
N THR A 285 10.26 15.59 2.24
CA THR A 285 11.24 16.22 3.13
C THR A 285 12.46 15.33 3.32
N GLN A 286 13.51 15.87 3.95
CA GLN A 286 14.69 15.12 4.41
C GLN A 286 14.71 15.00 5.93
#